data_AF-A0A420VI24-F1
#
_entry.id   AF-A0A420VI24-F1
#
_cell.length_a   1.000
_cell.length_b   1.000
_cell.length_c   1.000
_cell.angle_alpha   90.00
_cell.angle_beta   90.00
_cell.angle_gamma   90.00
#
_symmetry.space_group_name_H-M   'P 1'
#
loop_
_entity.id
_entity.type
_entity.pdbx_description
1 polymer ?
#
loop_
_entity_poly.entity_id
_entity_poly.type
_entity_poly.pdbx_seq_one_letter_code
_entity_poly.pdbx_strand_id
1 'polypeptide(L)'
;MNKLSSFLEQKFMPTAVKIGNQRHLQAIRDGIVLTIPLIIIGSLFLIIAYFPIPGYDSFMKNVFGPNWQTSLLMPVGVTFDLLAVFVVVGVSYRLAEHYKLDALSVVVTSVAAFMLVTPYEISFTPEGTDQVYQVRGIPLDLTSSKGMFVAIIVAIITTEIYRYIVKKNIIIKMPAGVPPAVAKSFASLIPGFIVLLILWMLSLLLKATPFENMHNIG
;
A
#
# COMPACT_ATOMS: atom_id res chain seq x y z
N MET A 1 5.89 -42.74 20.30
CA MET A 1 5.64 -41.37 19.81
C MET A 1 6.15 -41.29 18.38
N ASN A 2 5.28 -40.93 17.43
CA ASN A 2 5.60 -40.99 16.01
C ASN A 2 6.71 -39.99 15.67
N LYS A 3 7.70 -40.40 14.85
CA LYS A 3 8.81 -39.54 14.37
C LYS A 3 8.31 -38.21 13.76
N LEU A 4 7.08 -38.21 13.24
CA LEU A 4 6.39 -37.03 12.75
C LEU A 4 6.05 -36.04 13.89
N SER A 5 5.50 -36.52 15.01
CA SER A 5 5.17 -35.70 16.17
C SER A 5 6.41 -35.05 16.79
N SER A 6 7.52 -35.81 16.91
CA SER A 6 8.77 -35.26 17.42
C SER A 6 9.42 -34.25 16.46
N PHE A 7 9.36 -34.47 15.14
CA PHE A 7 9.79 -33.48 14.16
C PHE A 7 8.94 -32.19 14.21
N LEU A 8 7.62 -32.34 14.34
CA LEU A 8 6.69 -31.23 14.45
C LEU A 8 6.96 -30.39 15.71
N GLU A 9 7.15 -31.02 16.86
CA GLU A 9 7.38 -30.32 18.13
C GLU A 9 8.80 -29.72 18.24
N GLN A 10 9.83 -30.43 17.79
CA GLN A 10 11.22 -30.03 18.05
C GLN A 10 11.85 -29.17 16.96
N LYS A 11 11.40 -29.28 15.69
CA LYS A 11 11.98 -28.50 14.57
C LYS A 11 10.97 -27.55 13.96
N PHE A 12 9.77 -28.04 13.65
CA PHE A 12 8.79 -27.24 12.92
C PHE A 12 8.18 -26.14 13.81
N MET A 13 7.66 -26.49 14.99
CA MET A 13 7.02 -25.55 15.91
C MET A 13 7.92 -24.35 16.29
N PRO A 14 9.17 -24.54 16.73
CA PRO A 14 10.03 -23.40 17.08
C PRO A 14 10.39 -22.54 15.87
N THR A 15 10.53 -23.14 14.67
CA THR A 15 10.81 -22.40 13.44
C THR A 15 9.60 -21.58 13.01
N ALA A 16 8.40 -22.16 13.07
CA ALA A 16 7.15 -21.49 12.75
C ALA A 16 6.89 -20.31 13.70
N VAL A 17 7.12 -20.50 15.00
CA VAL A 17 7.02 -19.42 16.00
C VAL A 17 8.04 -18.32 15.72
N LYS A 18 9.28 -18.66 15.37
CA LYS A 18 10.32 -17.66 15.04
C LYS A 18 9.98 -16.85 13.79
N ILE A 19 9.42 -17.47 12.76
CA ILE A 19 8.96 -16.80 11.54
C ILE A 19 7.75 -15.92 11.86
N GLY A 20 6.74 -16.45 12.56
CA GLY A 20 5.56 -15.71 12.97
C GLY A 20 5.84 -14.53 13.91
N ASN A 21 6.96 -14.60 14.64
CA ASN A 21 7.43 -13.53 15.52
C ASN A 21 8.39 -12.53 14.85
N GLN A 22 8.63 -12.66 13.55
CA GLN A 22 9.47 -11.72 12.82
C GLN A 22 8.70 -10.41 12.60
N ARG A 23 9.26 -9.30 13.11
CA ARG A 23 8.61 -7.97 13.15
C ARG A 23 8.05 -7.44 11.83
N HIS A 24 8.71 -7.70 10.70
CA HIS A 24 8.23 -7.29 9.37
C HIS A 24 7.07 -8.16 8.93
N LEU A 25 7.13 -9.48 9.16
CA LEU A 25 6.00 -10.38 8.85
C LEU A 25 4.78 -10.05 9.71
N GLN A 26 5.00 -9.73 10.99
CA GLN A 26 3.95 -9.22 11.88
C GLN A 26 3.37 -7.90 11.35
N ALA A 27 4.21 -6.94 10.97
CA ALA A 27 3.74 -5.67 10.40
C ALA A 27 2.97 -5.85 9.09
N ILE A 28 3.40 -6.78 8.22
CA ILE A 28 2.67 -7.14 6.99
C ILE A 28 1.30 -7.70 7.35
N ARG A 29 1.26 -8.72 8.22
CA ARG A 29 0.02 -9.36 8.64
C ARG A 29 -0.94 -8.35 9.27
N ASP A 30 -0.48 -7.64 10.28
CA ASP A 30 -1.30 -6.71 11.06
C ASP A 30 -1.66 -5.45 10.26
N GLY A 31 -0.84 -5.10 9.27
CA GLY A 31 -1.09 -4.01 8.32
C GLY A 31 -2.13 -4.36 7.27
N ILE A 32 -2.08 -5.57 6.70
CA ILE A 32 -3.10 -6.06 5.74
C ILE A 32 -4.47 -6.19 6.42
N VAL A 33 -4.50 -6.56 7.71
CA VAL A 33 -5.76 -6.64 8.48
C VAL A 33 -6.54 -5.31 8.48
N LEU A 34 -5.86 -4.16 8.33
CA LEU A 34 -6.51 -2.85 8.19
C LEU A 34 -7.46 -2.78 6.98
N THR A 35 -7.20 -3.57 5.93
CA THR A 35 -7.96 -3.55 4.67
C THR A 35 -9.21 -4.43 4.72
N ILE A 36 -9.30 -5.38 5.65
CA ILE A 36 -10.37 -6.37 5.72
C ILE A 36 -11.77 -5.72 5.79
N PRO A 37 -12.02 -4.73 6.67
CA PRO A 37 -13.34 -4.09 6.73
C PRO A 37 -13.72 -3.40 5.41
N LEU A 38 -12.76 -2.78 4.73
CA LEU A 38 -12.99 -2.09 3.46
C LEU A 38 -13.32 -3.09 2.34
N ILE A 39 -12.60 -4.21 2.28
CA ILE A 39 -12.88 -5.29 1.31
C ILE A 39 -14.28 -5.86 1.55
N ILE A 40 -14.68 -6.09 2.80
CA ILE A 40 -16.02 -6.60 3.13
C ILE A 40 -17.08 -5.62 2.63
N ILE A 41 -16.93 -4.32 2.92
CA ILE A 41 -17.87 -3.28 2.47
C ILE A 41 -17.94 -3.27 0.94
N GLY A 42 -16.82 -3.18 0.24
CA GLY A 42 -16.79 -3.18 -1.23
C GLY A 42 -17.42 -4.45 -1.82
N SER A 43 -17.18 -5.61 -1.21
CA SER A 43 -17.73 -6.89 -1.67
C SER A 43 -19.25 -6.94 -1.56
N LEU A 44 -19.85 -6.30 -0.55
CA LEU A 44 -21.30 -6.21 -0.43
C LEU A 44 -21.90 -5.42 -1.60
N PHE A 45 -21.31 -4.28 -1.96
CA PHE A 45 -21.74 -3.51 -3.13
C PHE A 45 -21.55 -4.28 -4.44
N LEU A 46 -20.45 -5.03 -4.56
CA LEU A 46 -20.17 -5.87 -5.72
C LEU A 46 -21.22 -6.97 -5.89
N ILE A 47 -21.61 -7.65 -4.80
CA ILE A 47 -22.66 -8.67 -4.82
C ILE A 47 -24.01 -8.06 -5.22
N ILE A 48 -24.35 -6.87 -4.72
CA ILE A 48 -25.59 -6.19 -5.07
C ILE A 48 -25.58 -5.75 -6.55
N ALA A 49 -24.44 -5.26 -7.05
CA ALA A 49 -24.31 -4.83 -8.45
C ALA A 49 -24.42 -6.00 -9.44
N TYR A 50 -23.95 -7.19 -9.07
CA TYR A 50 -23.90 -8.37 -9.93
C TYR A 50 -24.80 -9.52 -9.44
N PHE A 51 -25.92 -9.20 -8.79
CA PHE A 51 -26.77 -10.21 -8.18
C PHE A 51 -27.42 -11.12 -9.25
N PRO A 52 -27.19 -12.46 -9.22
CA PRO A 52 -27.50 -13.34 -10.34
C PRO A 52 -28.96 -13.85 -10.33
N ILE A 53 -29.93 -12.91 -10.34
CA ILE A 53 -31.36 -13.24 -10.45
C ILE A 53 -31.90 -12.83 -11.84
N PRO A 54 -32.62 -13.71 -12.55
CA PRO A 54 -33.29 -13.35 -13.80
C PRO A 54 -34.22 -12.13 -13.62
N GLY A 55 -34.05 -11.10 -14.46
CA GLY A 55 -34.86 -9.87 -14.42
C GLY A 55 -34.40 -8.81 -13.40
N TYR A 56 -33.38 -9.08 -12.59
CA TYR A 56 -32.87 -8.14 -11.60
C TYR A 56 -32.32 -6.85 -12.22
N ASP A 57 -31.49 -6.96 -13.26
CA ASP A 57 -30.94 -5.82 -13.97
C ASP A 57 -32.05 -4.94 -14.58
N SER A 58 -33.06 -5.54 -15.21
CA SER A 58 -34.22 -4.81 -15.74
C SER A 58 -35.02 -4.12 -14.65
N PHE A 59 -35.24 -4.78 -13.51
CA PHE A 59 -35.90 -4.19 -12.35
C PHE A 59 -35.13 -2.96 -11.84
N MET A 60 -33.82 -3.10 -11.59
CA MET A 60 -33.00 -2.02 -11.08
C MET A 60 -32.91 -0.84 -12.07
N LYS A 61 -32.79 -1.12 -13.38
CA LYS A 61 -32.81 -0.09 -14.43
C LYS A 61 -34.12 0.70 -14.45
N ASN A 62 -35.26 0.04 -14.22
CA ASN A 62 -36.57 0.70 -14.20
C ASN A 62 -36.76 1.58 -12.96
N VAL A 63 -36.20 1.18 -11.81
CA VAL A 63 -36.37 1.91 -10.54
C VAL A 63 -35.35 3.06 -10.40
N PHE A 64 -34.09 2.82 -10.75
CA PHE A 64 -32.97 3.74 -10.48
C PHE A 64 -32.35 4.35 -11.75
N GLY A 65 -32.79 3.91 -12.93
CA GLY A 65 -32.28 4.37 -14.21
C GLY A 65 -31.13 3.52 -14.77
N PRO A 66 -30.69 3.80 -16.02
CA PRO A 66 -29.72 2.97 -16.74
C PRO A 66 -28.33 2.91 -16.07
N ASN A 67 -27.97 3.90 -15.27
CA ASN A 67 -26.65 4.03 -14.63
C ASN A 67 -26.60 3.51 -13.17
N TRP A 68 -27.63 2.80 -12.72
CA TRP A 68 -27.74 2.29 -11.34
C TRP A 68 -26.50 1.48 -10.91
N GLN A 69 -26.01 0.63 -11.82
CA GLN A 69 -24.90 -0.28 -11.57
C GLN A 69 -23.59 0.50 -11.39
N THR A 70 -23.30 1.47 -12.27
CA THR A 70 -22.12 2.34 -12.16
C THR A 70 -22.10 3.08 -10.83
N SER A 71 -23.27 3.56 -10.38
CA SER A 71 -23.39 4.24 -9.09
C SER A 71 -23.10 3.31 -7.91
N LEU A 72 -23.55 2.05 -7.97
CA LEU A 72 -23.27 1.05 -6.94
C LEU A 72 -21.83 0.56 -6.94
N LEU A 73 -21.10 0.70 -8.05
CA LEU A 73 -19.69 0.31 -8.13
C LEU A 73 -18.74 1.40 -7.61
N MET A 74 -19.21 2.62 -7.34
CA MET A 74 -18.34 3.68 -6.78
C MET A 74 -17.64 3.26 -5.46
N PRO A 75 -18.33 2.65 -4.47
CA PRO A 75 -17.66 2.12 -3.27
C PRO A 75 -16.68 0.99 -3.56
N VAL A 76 -16.93 0.18 -4.58
CA VAL A 76 -16.00 -0.88 -5.02
C VAL A 76 -14.70 -0.24 -5.49
N GLY A 77 -14.76 0.82 -6.30
CA GLY A 77 -13.57 1.51 -6.78
C GLY A 77 -12.72 2.07 -5.63
N VAL A 78 -13.34 2.74 -4.65
CA VAL A 78 -12.58 3.31 -3.50
C VAL A 78 -11.99 2.24 -2.57
N THR A 79 -12.58 1.04 -2.52
CA THR A 79 -12.13 -0.05 -1.63
C THR A 79 -11.10 -0.96 -2.29
N PHE A 80 -11.33 -1.37 -3.54
CA PHE A 80 -10.45 -2.29 -4.27
C PHE A 80 -9.34 -1.58 -5.06
N ASP A 81 -9.63 -0.44 -5.69
CA ASP A 81 -8.64 0.23 -6.54
C ASP A 81 -7.57 0.99 -5.72
N LEU A 82 -7.82 1.20 -4.43
CA LEU A 82 -6.86 1.83 -3.49
C LEU A 82 -6.22 0.82 -2.52
N LEU A 83 -6.40 -0.48 -2.77
CA LEU A 83 -5.99 -1.52 -1.83
C LEU A 83 -4.49 -1.48 -1.49
N ALA A 84 -3.61 -1.29 -2.47
CA ALA A 84 -2.17 -1.15 -2.21
C ALA A 84 -1.86 0.08 -1.34
N VAL A 85 -2.58 1.19 -1.53
CA VAL A 85 -2.41 2.40 -0.72
C VAL A 85 -2.75 2.12 0.74
N PHE A 86 -3.87 1.43 1.00
CA PHE A 86 -4.23 1.03 2.37
C PHE A 86 -3.20 0.06 2.98
N VAL A 87 -2.62 -0.83 2.17
CA VAL A 87 -1.54 -1.72 2.61
C VAL A 87 -0.28 -0.93 2.97
N VAL A 88 0.14 0.06 2.17
CA VAL A 88 1.27 0.94 2.52
C VAL A 88 1.04 1.59 3.88
N VAL A 89 -0.15 2.15 4.09
CA VAL A 89 -0.54 2.80 5.35
C VAL A 89 -0.48 1.80 6.50
N GLY A 90 -1.15 0.65 6.38
CA GLY A 90 -1.23 -0.34 7.44
C GLY A 90 0.14 -0.91 7.84
N VAL A 91 0.95 -1.32 6.85
CA VAL A 91 2.25 -1.96 7.09
C VAL A 91 3.25 -0.97 7.69
N SER A 92 3.35 0.24 7.12
CA SER A 92 4.26 1.27 7.63
C SER A 92 3.87 1.74 9.03
N TYR A 93 2.56 1.89 9.31
CA TYR A 93 2.07 2.24 10.63
C TYR A 93 2.45 1.19 11.68
N ARG A 94 2.15 -0.09 11.43
CA ARG A 94 2.45 -1.17 12.37
C ARG A 94 3.94 -1.35 12.62
N LEU A 95 4.76 -1.21 11.57
CA LEU A 95 6.21 -1.30 11.71
C LEU A 95 6.78 -0.08 12.46
N ALA A 96 6.24 1.12 12.25
CA ALA A 96 6.63 2.32 12.97
C ALA A 96 6.26 2.25 14.46
N GLU A 97 5.07 1.75 14.79
CA GLU A 97 4.63 1.49 16.17
C GLU A 97 5.58 0.51 16.87
N HIS A 98 5.92 -0.59 16.21
CA HIS A 98 6.87 -1.58 16.73
C HIS A 98 8.23 -0.94 17.08
N TYR A 99 8.65 0.07 16.32
CA TYR A 99 9.89 0.82 16.57
C TYR A 99 9.75 2.06 17.44
N LYS A 100 8.54 2.39 17.92
CA LYS A 100 8.25 3.59 18.71
C LYS A 100 8.67 4.89 17.99
N LEU A 101 8.50 4.91 16.66
CA LEU A 101 8.70 6.09 15.84
C LEU A 101 7.42 6.96 15.82
N ASP A 102 7.52 8.16 15.26
CA ASP A 102 6.33 8.95 14.95
C ASP A 102 5.59 8.32 13.75
N ALA A 103 4.62 7.46 14.06
CA ALA A 103 3.95 6.62 13.06
C ALA A 103 3.30 7.42 11.94
N LEU A 104 2.68 8.57 12.25
CA LEU A 104 2.05 9.43 11.25
C LEU A 104 3.07 9.93 10.21
N SER A 105 4.24 10.42 10.65
CA SER A 105 5.28 10.89 9.74
C SER A 105 5.84 9.77 8.87
N VAL A 106 6.01 8.56 9.43
CA VAL A 106 6.45 7.38 8.66
C VAL A 106 5.41 6.96 7.62
N VAL A 107 4.12 6.95 7.98
CA VAL A 107 3.02 6.61 7.06
C VAL A 107 2.95 7.59 5.90
N VAL A 108 2.93 8.90 6.17
CA VAL A 108 2.85 9.93 5.13
C VAL A 108 4.07 9.83 4.19
N THR A 109 5.27 9.61 4.76
CA THR A 109 6.48 9.39 3.97
C THR A 109 6.38 8.13 3.11
N SER A 110 5.84 7.03 3.66
CA SER A 110 5.69 5.74 2.95
C SER A 110 4.68 5.84 1.80
N VAL A 111 3.58 6.56 1.99
CA VAL A 111 2.61 6.81 0.92
C VAL A 111 3.24 7.68 -0.18
N ALA A 112 3.93 8.76 0.18
CA ALA A 112 4.63 9.60 -0.79
C ALA A 112 5.70 8.81 -1.55
N ALA A 113 6.46 7.96 -0.86
CA ALA A 113 7.44 7.03 -1.42
C ALA A 113 6.81 6.03 -2.41
N PHE A 114 5.66 5.43 -2.05
CA PHE A 114 4.95 4.51 -2.93
C PHE A 114 4.44 5.20 -4.19
N MET A 115 3.88 6.40 -4.03
CA MET A 115 3.46 7.22 -5.15
C MET A 115 4.64 7.62 -6.04
N LEU A 116 5.79 7.94 -5.45
CA LEU A 116 7.00 8.29 -6.19
C LEU A 116 7.51 7.17 -7.11
N VAL A 117 7.43 5.92 -6.66
CA VAL A 117 7.89 4.75 -7.44
C VAL A 117 6.84 4.24 -8.44
N THR A 118 5.62 4.80 -8.38
CA THR A 118 4.51 4.44 -9.27
C THR A 118 4.58 5.29 -10.55
N PRO A 119 4.52 4.69 -11.74
CA PRO A 119 4.51 5.45 -12.99
C PRO A 119 3.20 6.25 -13.11
N TYR A 120 3.29 7.48 -13.60
CA TYR A 120 2.14 8.37 -13.79
C TYR A 120 1.68 8.43 -15.26
N GLU A 121 1.85 7.33 -15.98
CA GLU A 121 1.52 7.23 -17.41
C GLU A 121 0.48 6.15 -17.61
N ILE A 122 -0.60 6.52 -18.31
CA ILE A 122 -1.70 5.64 -18.66
C ILE A 122 -1.79 5.61 -20.18
N SER A 123 -1.66 4.42 -20.75
CA SER A 123 -1.83 4.22 -22.19
C SER A 123 -3.31 4.29 -22.57
N PHE A 124 -3.65 5.19 -23.48
CA PHE A 124 -4.99 5.43 -23.97
C PHE A 124 -5.02 5.35 -25.50
N THR A 125 -5.91 4.53 -26.03
CA THR A 125 -6.13 4.39 -27.47
C THR A 125 -7.55 4.86 -27.80
N PRO A 126 -7.73 5.98 -28.52
CA PRO A 126 -9.04 6.43 -28.95
C PRO A 126 -9.74 5.39 -29.84
N GLU A 127 -11.05 5.25 -29.66
CA GLU A 127 -11.87 4.36 -30.49
C GLU A 127 -11.73 4.72 -31.97
N GLY A 128 -11.37 3.74 -32.81
CA GLY A 128 -11.19 3.92 -34.25
C GLY A 128 -9.78 4.34 -34.67
N THR A 129 -8.80 4.34 -33.76
CA THR A 129 -7.38 4.59 -34.07
C THR A 129 -6.48 3.50 -33.50
N ASP A 130 -5.38 3.18 -34.20
CA ASP A 130 -4.31 2.31 -33.67
C ASP A 130 -3.23 3.10 -32.90
N GLN A 131 -3.40 4.42 -32.74
CA GLN A 131 -2.44 5.28 -32.07
C GLN A 131 -2.63 5.26 -30.55
N VAL A 132 -1.60 4.83 -29.84
CA VAL A 132 -1.54 4.85 -28.37
C VAL A 132 -1.00 6.19 -27.89
N TYR A 133 -1.78 6.89 -27.08
CA TYR A 133 -1.39 8.12 -26.40
C TYR A 133 -1.02 7.81 -24.95
N GLN A 134 0.03 8.47 -24.43
CA GLN A 134 0.35 8.41 -23.01
C GLN A 134 -0.27 9.63 -22.31
N VAL A 135 -1.19 9.36 -21.40
CA VAL A 135 -1.87 10.39 -20.60
C VAL A 135 -1.29 10.38 -19.19
N ARG A 136 -1.02 11.57 -18.66
CA ARG A 136 -0.54 11.71 -17.29
C ARG A 136 -1.67 11.48 -16.29
N GLY A 137 -1.54 10.47 -15.45
CA GLY A 137 -2.55 10.11 -14.44
C GLY A 137 -2.03 9.09 -13.45
N ILE A 138 -2.76 8.83 -12.37
CA ILE A 138 -2.45 7.73 -11.46
C ILE A 138 -3.13 6.47 -12.01
N PRO A 139 -2.38 5.45 -12.45
CA PRO A 139 -2.96 4.18 -12.88
C PRO A 139 -3.57 3.46 -11.68
N LEU A 140 -4.90 3.38 -11.64
CA LEU A 140 -5.64 2.77 -10.54
C LEU A 140 -5.34 1.27 -10.36
N ASP A 141 -4.94 0.59 -11.42
CA ASP A 141 -4.56 -0.82 -11.33
C ASP A 141 -3.27 -1.01 -10.51
N LEU A 142 -2.32 -0.08 -10.57
CA LEU A 142 -1.11 -0.10 -9.75
C LEU A 142 -1.35 0.36 -8.30
N THR A 143 -2.47 1.01 -8.00
CA THR A 143 -2.89 1.30 -6.62
C THR A 143 -3.81 0.23 -6.04
N SER A 144 -4.24 -0.73 -6.86
CA SER A 144 -5.12 -1.85 -6.49
C SER A 144 -4.32 -3.05 -5.94
N SER A 145 -4.89 -4.26 -5.99
CA SER A 145 -4.22 -5.50 -5.61
C SER A 145 -2.89 -5.75 -6.35
N LYS A 146 -2.75 -5.30 -7.61
CA LYS A 146 -1.51 -5.49 -8.38
C LYS A 146 -0.30 -4.79 -7.72
N GLY A 147 -0.53 -3.61 -7.13
CA GLY A 147 0.52 -2.84 -6.48
C GLY A 147 0.86 -3.29 -5.06
N MET A 148 0.16 -4.28 -4.49
CA MET A 148 0.32 -4.65 -3.09
C MET A 148 1.73 -5.12 -2.74
N PHE A 149 2.37 -5.86 -3.65
CA PHE A 149 3.73 -6.35 -3.42
C PHE A 149 4.73 -5.19 -3.29
N VAL A 150 4.67 -4.24 -4.23
CA VAL A 150 5.47 -3.01 -4.20
C VAL A 150 5.15 -2.19 -2.95
N ALA A 151 3.87 -2.04 -2.62
CA ALA A 151 3.43 -1.33 -1.42
C ALA A 151 4.06 -1.89 -0.14
N ILE A 152 4.08 -3.21 0.03
CA ILE A 152 4.70 -3.87 1.18
C ILE A 152 6.19 -3.58 1.24
N ILE A 153 6.90 -3.76 0.12
CA ILE A 153 8.34 -3.52 0.03
C ILE A 153 8.67 -2.06 0.36
N VAL A 154 7.97 -1.12 -0.27
CA VAL A 154 8.19 0.32 -0.07
C VAL A 154 7.89 0.72 1.37
N ALA A 155 6.80 0.23 1.97
CA ALA A 155 6.46 0.50 3.36
C ALA A 155 7.57 0.03 4.32
N ILE A 156 8.10 -1.19 4.11
CA ILE A 156 9.18 -1.74 4.93
C ILE A 156 10.48 -0.96 4.73
N ILE A 157 10.92 -0.76 3.49
CA ILE A 157 12.17 -0.05 3.18
C ILE A 157 12.12 1.38 3.73
N THR A 158 11.01 2.09 3.48
CA THR A 158 10.81 3.45 3.99
C THR A 158 10.94 3.47 5.51
N THR A 159 10.22 2.58 6.20
CA THR A 159 10.23 2.55 7.66
C THR A 159 11.60 2.21 8.24
N GLU A 160 12.34 1.28 7.64
CA GLU A 160 13.69 0.91 8.11
C GLU A 160 14.72 2.02 7.88
N ILE A 161 14.69 2.68 6.72
CA ILE A 161 15.55 3.84 6.44
C ILE A 161 15.23 4.96 7.42
N TYR A 162 13.94 5.28 7.58
CA TYR A 162 13.47 6.32 8.50
C TYR A 162 13.95 6.05 9.92
N ARG A 163 13.73 4.82 10.41
CA ARG A 163 14.20 4.34 11.71
C ARG A 163 15.70 4.53 11.88
N TYR A 164 16.48 4.14 10.87
CA TYR A 164 17.94 4.21 10.94
C TYR A 164 18.42 5.66 11.13
N ILE A 165 17.84 6.60 10.39
CA ILE A 165 18.19 8.03 10.45
C ILE A 165 17.81 8.62 11.82
N VAL A 166 16.60 8.33 12.31
CA VAL A 166 16.14 8.78 13.63
C VAL A 166 17.02 8.20 14.74
N LYS A 167 17.36 6.90 14.68
CA LYS A 167 18.24 6.26 15.66
C LYS A 167 19.65 6.86 15.69
N LYS A 168 20.12 7.39 14.56
CA LYS A 168 21.41 8.09 14.45
C LYS A 168 21.34 9.56 14.90
N ASN A 169 20.19 10.03 15.39
CA ASN A 169 19.96 11.43 15.78
C ASN A 169 20.22 12.44 14.64
N ILE A 170 20.06 12.02 13.39
CA ILE A 170 20.18 12.91 12.23
C ILE A 170 18.82 13.59 12.00
N ILE A 171 18.42 14.41 12.97
CA ILE A 171 17.14 15.11 13.00
C ILE A 171 17.36 16.58 13.34
N ILE A 172 16.46 17.45 12.86
CA ILE A 172 16.47 18.86 13.23
C ILE A 172 15.85 18.98 14.62
N LYS A 173 16.62 19.48 15.59
CA LYS A 173 16.16 19.68 16.97
C LYS A 173 15.63 21.10 17.14
N MET A 174 14.40 21.22 17.62
CA MET A 174 13.82 22.52 17.94
C MET A 174 14.19 22.97 19.36
N PRO A 175 14.37 24.29 19.60
CA PRO A 175 14.55 24.84 20.93
C PRO A 175 13.34 24.61 21.86
N ALA A 176 13.59 24.70 23.17
CA ALA A 176 12.52 24.73 24.17
C ALA A 176 11.67 25.99 23.96
N GLY A 177 10.40 25.81 23.59
CA GLY A 177 9.46 26.90 23.27
C GLY A 177 8.68 26.68 21.97
N VAL A 178 9.11 25.74 21.12
CA VAL A 178 8.38 25.38 19.89
C VAL A 178 7.28 24.35 20.19
N PRO A 179 6.04 24.53 19.67
CA PRO A 179 4.97 23.57 19.86
C PRO A 179 5.34 22.14 19.42
N PRO A 180 4.88 21.08 20.13
CA PRO A 180 5.25 19.70 19.83
C PRO A 180 4.98 19.26 18.38
N ALA A 181 3.90 19.76 17.78
CA ALA A 181 3.55 19.46 16.39
C ALA A 181 4.62 19.95 15.40
N VAL A 182 5.12 21.18 15.60
CA VAL A 182 6.15 21.77 14.75
C VAL A 182 7.49 21.05 14.94
N ALA A 183 7.84 20.73 16.19
CA ALA A 183 9.05 19.96 16.49
C ALA A 183 9.06 18.60 15.79
N LYS A 184 7.92 17.88 15.78
CA LYS A 184 7.77 16.59 15.09
C LYS A 184 7.93 16.74 13.57
N SER A 185 7.32 17.74 12.95
CA SER A 185 7.43 17.96 11.50
C SER A 185 8.88 18.20 11.06
N PHE A 186 9.62 19.02 11.80
CA PHE A 186 11.03 19.29 11.47
C PHE A 186 11.96 18.12 11.80
N ALA A 187 11.71 17.40 12.89
CA ALA A 187 12.46 16.18 13.20
C ALA A 187 12.29 15.11 12.10
N SER A 188 11.14 15.12 11.42
CA SER A 188 10.77 14.20 10.34
C SER A 188 11.28 14.61 8.96
N LEU A 189 11.71 15.87 8.80
CA LEU A 189 12.11 16.43 7.51
C LEU A 189 13.32 15.70 6.90
N ILE A 190 14.41 15.54 7.67
CA ILE A 190 15.63 14.88 7.18
C ILE A 190 15.37 13.39 6.90
N PRO A 191 14.75 12.61 7.82
CA PRO A 191 14.36 11.23 7.52
C PRO A 191 13.53 11.10 6.24
N GLY A 192 12.48 11.91 6.09
CA GLY A 192 11.61 11.88 4.91
C GLY A 192 12.35 12.24 3.63
N PHE A 193 13.18 13.29 3.65
CA PHE A 193 13.98 13.69 2.50
C PHE A 193 14.90 12.58 2.01
N ILE A 194 15.63 11.93 2.92
CA ILE A 194 16.57 10.86 2.56
C ILE A 194 15.84 9.65 2.00
N VAL A 195 14.70 9.26 2.57
CA VAL A 195 13.86 8.18 2.02
C VAL A 195 13.48 8.48 0.57
N LEU A 196 12.90 9.66 0.33
CA LEU A 196 12.45 10.04 -1.00
C LEU A 196 13.61 10.14 -1.98
N LEU A 197 14.75 10.68 -1.56
CA LEU A 197 15.95 10.75 -2.38
C LEU A 197 16.44 9.36 -2.80
N ILE A 198 16.50 8.40 -1.87
CA ILE A 198 16.94 7.03 -2.14
C ILE A 198 15.98 6.33 -3.11
N LEU A 199 14.67 6.42 -2.87
CA LEU A 199 13.67 5.76 -3.72
C LEU A 199 13.54 6.44 -5.08
N TRP A 200 13.79 7.73 -5.17
CA TRP A 200 13.90 8.44 -6.43
C TRP A 200 15.08 7.94 -7.26
N MET A 201 16.26 7.83 -6.64
CA MET A 201 17.43 7.25 -7.31
C MET A 201 17.16 5.80 -7.75
N LEU A 202 16.51 5.00 -6.91
CA LEU A 202 16.11 3.63 -7.27
C LEU A 202 15.15 3.62 -8.47
N SER A 203 14.18 4.53 -8.50
CA SER A 203 13.22 4.65 -9.60
C SER A 203 13.91 5.03 -10.92
N LEU A 204 14.89 5.92 -10.88
CA LEU A 204 15.69 6.27 -12.06
C LEU A 204 16.52 5.09 -12.57
N LEU A 205 17.11 4.31 -11.66
CA LEU A 205 17.85 3.10 -12.02
C LEU A 205 16.92 2.05 -12.65
N LEU A 206 15.73 1.85 -12.11
CA LEU A 206 14.77 0.89 -12.65
C LEU A 206 14.27 1.29 -14.04
N LYS A 207 14.05 2.59 -14.29
CA LYS A 207 13.75 3.11 -15.63
C LYS A 207 14.86 2.86 -16.65
N ALA A 208 16.11 2.73 -16.21
CA ALA A 208 17.24 2.40 -17.07
C ALA A 208 17.41 0.88 -17.30
N THR A 209 16.64 0.05 -16.59
CA THR A 209 16.61 -1.41 -16.75
C THR A 209 15.34 -1.85 -17.50
N PRO A 210 15.29 -3.10 -18.03
CA PRO A 210 14.10 -3.63 -18.72
C PRO A 210 12.84 -3.69 -17.85
N PHE A 211 12.97 -3.52 -16.53
CA PHE A 211 11.85 -3.54 -15.60
C PHE A 211 11.02 -2.25 -15.64
N GLU A 212 11.54 -1.13 -16.16
CA GLU A 212 10.89 0.21 -16.29
C GLU A 212 10.37 0.85 -14.99
N ASN A 213 9.73 0.10 -14.09
CA ASN A 213 9.17 0.55 -12.82
C ASN A 213 9.20 -0.57 -11.75
N MET A 214 8.96 -0.22 -10.47
CA MET A 214 8.95 -1.21 -9.39
C MET A 214 7.80 -2.22 -9.48
N HIS A 215 6.70 -1.86 -10.14
CA HIS A 215 5.50 -2.71 -10.26
C HIS A 215 5.68 -3.90 -11.19
N ASN A 216 6.67 -3.85 -12.08
CA ASN A 216 6.99 -4.94 -12.99
C ASN A 216 7.94 -6.01 -12.38
N ILE A 217 8.36 -5.85 -11.12
CA ILE A 217 9.30 -6.77 -10.45
C ILE A 217 8.57 -7.99 -9.83
N GLY A 218 7.23 -7.99 -9.80
CA GLY A 218 6.39 -9.02 -9.18
C GLY A 218 5.56 -9.84 -10.16
#